data_AF-A0A2V8GC83-F1
#
_entry.id   AF-A0A2V8GC83-F1
#
_cell.length_a   1.000
_cell.length_b   1.000
_cell.length_c   1.000
_cell.angle_alpha   90.00
_cell.angle_beta   90.00
_cell.angle_gamma   90.00
#
_symmetry.space_group_name_H-M   'P 1'
#
loop_
_entity.id
_entity.type
_entity.pdbx_description
1 polymer ?
#
loop_
_entity_poly.entity_id
_entity_poly.type
_entity_poly.pdbx_seq_one_letter_code
_entity_poly.pdbx_strand_id
1 'polypeptide(L)'
;GVRVLTLQKSLAERVEELQAALSNVKQLRGLLPICSYCKRIRGDDQYWQQLEGYIAEHSDAQFSHGICPTCYAAVSAELDHGSQR
;
A
#
# COMPACT_ATOMS: atom_id res chain seq x y z
N GLY A 1 47.95 5.42 0.79
CA GLY A 1 47.43 4.15 1.36
C GLY A 1 46.27 4.34 2.32
N VAL A 2 46.41 5.15 3.37
CA VAL A 2 45.41 5.19 4.47
C VAL A 2 44.13 5.95 4.14
N ARG A 3 44.22 7.10 3.44
CA ARG A 3 43.05 7.95 3.13
C ARG A 3 41.99 7.27 2.27
N VAL A 4 42.41 6.36 1.39
CA VAL A 4 41.47 5.59 0.54
C VAL A 4 40.68 4.59 1.38
N LEU A 5 41.35 3.90 2.32
CA LEU A 5 40.70 2.94 3.21
C LEU A 5 39.68 3.60 4.14
N THR A 6 39.99 4.79 4.67
CA THR A 6 39.05 5.55 5.51
C THR A 6 37.82 6.01 4.75
N LEU A 7 38.00 6.48 3.50
CA LEU A 7 36.88 6.90 2.66
C LEU A 7 35.99 5.71 2.26
N GLN A 8 36.57 4.57 1.91
CA GLN A 8 35.82 3.34 1.60
C GLN A 8 34.99 2.86 2.80
N LYS A 9 35.57 2.91 3.99
CA LYS A 9 34.86 2.55 5.23
C LYS A 9 33.67 3.49 5.48
N SER A 10 33.88 4.80 5.39
CA SER A 10 32.80 5.77 5.61
C SER A 10 31.68 5.67 4.57
N LEU A 11 32.02 5.33 3.31
CA LEU A 11 31.03 5.08 2.28
C LEU A 11 30.19 3.83 2.60
N ALA A 12 30.83 2.74 3.00
CA ALA A 12 30.12 1.50 3.37
C ALA A 12 29.15 1.73 4.54
N GLU A 13 29.60 2.44 5.58
CA GLU A 13 28.75 2.82 6.73
C GLU A 13 27.53 3.64 6.28
N ARG A 14 27.71 4.63 5.40
CA ARG A 14 26.59 5.43 4.87
C ARG A 14 25.64 4.62 3.97
N VAL A 15 26.17 3.69 3.19
CA VAL A 15 25.34 2.80 2.35
C VAL A 15 24.47 1.91 3.24
N GLU A 16 25.03 1.35 4.31
CA GLU A 16 24.31 0.52 5.26
C GLU A 16 23.23 1.30 6.03
N GLU A 17 23.56 2.53 6.47
CA GLU A 17 22.61 3.44 7.12
C GLU A 17 21.43 3.81 6.20
N LEU A 18 21.71 4.10 4.93
CA LEU A 18 20.68 4.39 3.92
C LEU A 18 19.81 3.16 3.61
N GLN A 19 20.42 1.97 3.53
CA GLN A 19 19.69 0.71 3.33
C GLN A 19 18.75 0.41 4.51
N ALA A 20 19.21 0.61 5.74
CA ALA A 20 18.40 0.44 6.95
C ALA A 20 17.25 1.46 7.01
N ALA A 21 17.51 2.72 6.67
CA ALA A 21 16.48 3.76 6.59
C ALA A 21 15.41 3.42 5.55
N LEU A 22 15.81 2.96 4.35
CA LEU A 22 14.89 2.52 3.29
C LEU A 22 14.05 1.31 3.71
N SER A 23 14.62 0.34 4.42
CA SER A 23 13.89 -0.83 4.92
C SER A 23 12.77 -0.45 5.90
N ASN A 24 12.95 0.64 6.66
CA ASN A 24 11.96 1.12 7.64
C ASN A 24 10.80 1.90 7.01
N VAL A 25 10.96 2.45 5.81
CA VAL A 25 9.89 3.16 5.08
C VAL A 25 8.88 2.17 4.48
N LYS A 26 9.28 0.93 4.21
CA LYS A 26 8.45 -0.12 3.58
C LYS A 26 7.53 -0.89 4.53
N GLN A 27 7.54 -0.59 5.83
CA GLN A 27 6.68 -1.28 6.80
C GLN A 27 5.50 -0.41 7.20
N LEU A 28 4.29 -0.84 6.82
CA LEU A 28 3.02 -0.32 7.33
C LEU A 28 3.05 -0.35 8.86
N ARG A 29 3.29 0.79 9.52
CA ARG A 29 3.25 0.88 10.99
C ARG A 29 1.80 0.66 11.44
N GLY A 30 1.63 -0.29 12.36
CA GLY A 30 0.44 -1.13 12.54
C GLY A 30 -0.91 -0.51 12.94
N LEU A 31 -1.10 0.81 12.84
CA LEU A 31 -2.41 1.43 13.04
C LEU A 31 -2.71 2.47 11.95
N LEU A 32 -3.65 2.14 11.06
CA LEU A 32 -4.10 3.03 9.99
C LEU A 32 -5.31 3.86 10.44
N PRO A 33 -5.25 5.20 10.36
CA PRO A 33 -6.39 6.05 10.69
C PRO A 33 -7.47 5.92 9.61
N ILE A 34 -8.52 5.12 9.88
CA ILE A 34 -9.65 4.92 8.98
C ILE A 34 -10.88 5.74 9.38
N CYS A 35 -11.66 6.17 8.40
CA CYS A 35 -12.97 6.79 8.65
C CYS A 35 -13.97 5.71 9.07
N SER A 36 -14.62 5.87 10.22
CA SER A 36 -15.61 4.92 10.72
C SER A 36 -16.80 4.73 9.78
N TYR A 37 -17.16 5.77 9.01
CA TYR A 37 -18.30 5.78 8.10
C TYR A 37 -17.99 5.20 6.73
N CYS A 38 -16.95 5.70 6.05
CA CYS A 38 -16.66 5.34 4.65
C CYS A 38 -15.42 4.46 4.47
N LYS A 39 -14.73 4.09 5.56
CA LYS A 39 -13.54 3.22 5.58
C LYS A 39 -12.33 3.71 4.76
N ARG A 40 -12.35 4.95 4.27
CA ARG A 40 -11.18 5.61 3.67
C ARG A 40 -10.07 5.80 4.72
N ILE A 41 -8.81 5.77 4.27
CA ILE A 41 -7.63 6.03 5.11
C ILE A 41 -7.27 7.51 5.03
N ARG A 42 -6.93 8.10 6.18
CA ARG A 42 -6.38 9.46 6.25
C ARG A 42 -4.89 9.42 5.90
N GLY A 43 -4.51 10.09 4.81
CA GLY A 43 -3.11 10.31 4.43
C GLY A 43 -2.45 11.42 5.24
N ASP A 44 -1.15 11.60 5.03
CA ASP A 44 -0.33 12.63 5.69
C ASP A 44 -0.66 14.06 5.22
N ASP A 45 -1.25 14.18 4.04
CA ASP A 45 -1.68 15.42 3.38
C ASP A 45 -3.10 15.87 3.79
N GLN A 46 -3.68 15.23 4.81
CA GLN A 46 -5.07 15.43 5.26
C GLN A 46 -6.14 15.05 4.23
N TYR A 47 -5.78 14.39 3.12
CA TYR A 47 -6.73 13.82 2.19
C TYR A 47 -7.16 12.41 2.62
N TRP A 48 -8.42 12.09 2.33
CA TRP A 48 -8.98 10.76 2.55
C TRP A 48 -8.91 9.96 1.27
N GLN A 49 -8.10 8.91 1.28
CA GLN A 49 -7.89 8.04 0.12
C GLN A 49 -8.52 6.66 0.30
N GLN A 50 -8.72 5.96 -0.81
CA GLN A 50 -9.23 4.59 -0.81
C GLN A 50 -8.18 3.63 -0.19
N LEU A 51 -8.64 2.54 0.41
CA LEU A 51 -7.78 1.55 1.07
C LEU A 51 -6.73 0.99 0.10
N GLU A 52 -7.17 0.61 -1.09
CA GLU A 52 -6.35 0.01 -2.14
C GLU A 52 -5.27 1.00 -2.61
N GLY A 53 -5.63 2.28 -2.75
CA GLY A 53 -4.68 3.35 -3.10
C GLY A 53 -3.58 3.48 -2.04
N TYR A 54 -3.96 3.54 -0.77
CA TYR A 54 -3.01 3.67 0.32
C TYR A 54 -2.07 2.46 0.41
N ILE A 55 -2.61 1.25 0.30
CA ILE A 55 -1.79 0.03 0.38
C ILE A 55 -0.82 -0.03 -0.81
N ALA A 56 -1.26 0.34 -2.01
CA ALA A 56 -0.39 0.36 -3.19
C ALA A 56 0.73 1.42 -3.09
N GLU A 57 0.48 2.56 -2.45
CA GLU A 57 1.49 3.60 -2.23
C GLU A 57 2.52 3.23 -1.15
N HIS A 58 2.08 2.52 -0.11
CA HIS A 58 2.89 2.23 1.07
C HIS A 58 3.40 0.77 1.16
N SER A 59 3.22 -0.04 0.11
CA SER A 59 3.73 -1.42 0.06
C SER A 59 3.99 -1.88 -1.38
N ASP A 60 4.65 -3.02 -1.54
CA ASP A 60 4.87 -3.65 -2.85
C ASP A 60 3.64 -4.47 -3.35
N ALA A 61 2.46 -4.25 -2.78
CA ALA A 61 1.23 -4.98 -3.12
C ALA A 61 0.63 -4.54 -4.46
N GLN A 62 0.15 -5.50 -5.25
CA GLN A 62 -0.58 -5.27 -6.50
C GLN A 62 -1.99 -5.85 -6.40
N PHE A 63 -2.98 -5.11 -6.90
CA PHE A 63 -4.38 -5.51 -6.89
C PHE A 63 -4.85 -5.91 -8.29
N SER A 64 -5.52 -7.06 -8.37
CA SER A 64 -6.25 -7.50 -9.56
C SER A 64 -7.76 -7.31 -9.37
N HIS A 65 -8.49 -7.16 -10.46
CA HIS A 65 -9.96 -7.10 -10.42
C HIS A 65 -10.56 -8.48 -10.66
N GLY A 66 -11.45 -8.92 -9.76
CA GLY A 66 -12.18 -10.18 -9.87
C GLY A 66 -13.52 -10.09 -9.13
N ILE A 67 -14.47 -10.95 -9.52
CA ILE A 67 -15.77 -11.06 -8.86
C ILE A 67 -15.85 -12.41 -8.14
N CYS A 68 -16.15 -12.41 -6.85
CA CYS A 68 -16.34 -13.67 -6.12
C CYS A 68 -17.68 -14.32 -6.50
N PRO A 69 -17.85 -15.64 -6.28
CA PRO A 69 -19.07 -16.35 -6.65
C PRO A 69 -20.34 -15.76 -6.05
N THR A 70 -20.28 -15.24 -4.82
CA THR A 70 -21.44 -14.64 -4.15
C THR A 70 -21.87 -13.33 -4.81
N CYS A 71 -20.91 -12.46 -5.15
CA CYS A 71 -21.20 -11.21 -5.87
C CYS A 71 -21.69 -11.49 -7.28
N TYR A 72 -21.11 -12.50 -7.95
CA TYR A 72 -21.56 -12.90 -9.27
C TYR A 72 -23.03 -13.36 -9.24
N ALA A 73 -23.39 -14.25 -8.30
CA ALA A 73 -24.76 -14.74 -8.16
C ALA A 73 -25.77 -13.60 -7.89
N ALA A 74 -25.40 -12.63 -7.03
CA ALA A 74 -26.25 -11.48 -6.75
C ALA A 74 -26.50 -10.61 -7.99
N VAL A 75 -25.43 -10.28 -8.72
CA VAL A 75 -25.52 -9.47 -9.95
C VAL A 75 -26.31 -10.22 -11.03
N SER A 76 -26.08 -11.53 -11.21
CA SER A 76 -26.86 -12.33 -12.17
C SER A 76 -28.36 -12.31 -11.85
N ALA A 77 -28.73 -12.43 -10.57
CA ALA A 77 -30.13 -12.35 -10.17
C ALA A 77 -30.75 -10.97 -10.48
N GLU A 78 -30.02 -9.88 -10.24
CA GLU A 78 -30.48 -8.53 -10.58
C GLU A 78 -30.68 -8.33 -12.09
N LEU A 79 -29.77 -8.87 -12.92
CA LEU A 79 -29.86 -8.83 -14.37
C LEU A 79 -31.06 -9.63 -14.92
N ASP A 80 -31.34 -10.79 -14.34
CA ASP A 80 -32.50 -11.61 -14.70
C ASP A 80 -33.83 -10.89 -14.40
N HIS A 81 -33.89 -10.11 -13.31
CA HIS A 81 -35.05 -9.29 -12.97
C HIS A 81 -35.19 -8.01 -13.81
N GLY A 82 -34.07 -7.47 -14.31
CA GLY A 82 -34.05 -6.31 -15.22
C GLY A 82 -34.45 -6.66 -16.65
N SER A 83 -34.16 -7.88 -17.10
CA SER A 83 -34.54 -8.40 -18.43
C SER A 83 -36.02 -8.74 -18.57
N GLN A 84 -36.79 -8.75 -17.47
CA GLN A 84 -38.22 -9.07 -17.44
C GLN A 84 -39.13 -7.83 -17.35
N ARG A 85 -38.56 -6.62 -17.51
CA ARG A 85 -39.32 -5.37 -17.67
C ARG A 85 -39.29 -4.87 -19.10
#